data_AF-A0A1E4IEE8-F1
#
_entry.id   AF-A0A1E4IEE8-F1
#
_cell.length_a   1.000
_cell.length_b   1.000
_cell.length_c   1.000
_cell.angle_alpha   90.00
_cell.angle_beta   90.00
_cell.angle_gamma   90.00
#
_symmetry.space_group_name_H-M   'P 1'
#
loop_
_entity.id
_entity.type
_entity.pdbx_description
1 polymer ?
#
loop_
_entity_poly.entity_id
_entity_poly.type
_entity_poly.pdbx_seq_one_letter_code
_entity_poly.pdbx_strand_id
1 'polypeptide(L)' 'MRYASRKFIIAVASLACAQWSLIGGLIDGQTWRTVVIAVLGLYSAANVAQRVLLGKDAQP' A
#
# COMPACT_ATOMS: atom_id res chain seq x y z
N MET A 1 17.09 -8.87 -9.64
CA MET A 1 16.05 -8.43 -8.69
C MET A 1 14.89 -7.87 -9.50
N ARG A 2 13.88 -8.70 -9.75
CA ARG A 2 12.70 -8.35 -10.55
C ARG A 2 11.97 -7.24 -9.77
N TYR A 3 11.95 -6.03 -10.32
CA TYR A 3 11.36 -4.82 -9.75
C TYR A 3 10.27 -5.18 -8.74
N ALA A 4 10.52 -4.94 -7.45
CA ALA A 4 9.48 -5.06 -6.43
C ALA A 4 8.27 -4.30 -6.98
N SER A 5 7.15 -5.02 -7.17
CA SER A 5 5.99 -4.56 -7.93
C SER A 5 5.73 -3.09 -7.62
N ARG A 6 5.63 -2.18 -8.60
CA ARG A 6 5.62 -0.71 -8.38
C ARG A 6 4.66 -0.28 -7.26
N LYS A 7 3.56 -1.01 -7.11
CA LYS A 7 2.55 -0.91 -6.05
C LYS A 7 3.12 -1.09 -4.63
N PHE A 8 4.03 -2.05 -4.45
CA PHE A 8 4.73 -2.32 -3.21
C PHE A 8 5.69 -1.19 -2.84
N ILE A 9 6.46 -0.66 -3.80
CA ILE A 9 7.38 0.46 -3.54
C ILE A 9 6.59 1.69 -3.08
N ILE A 10 5.47 2.00 -3.74
CA ILE A 10 4.60 3.11 -3.34
C ILE A 10 4.02 2.88 -1.94
N ALA A 11 3.54 1.68 -1.64
CA ALA A 11 3.01 1.36 -0.31
C ALA A 11 4.07 1.51 0.80
N VAL A 12 5.29 0.99 0.58
CA VAL A 12 6.39 1.10 1.54
C VAL A 12 6.83 2.55 1.71
N ALA A 13 6.92 3.33 0.62
CA ALA A 13 7.25 4.75 0.69
C ALA A 13 6.20 5.53 1.49
N SER A 14 4.90 5.27 1.26
CA SER A 14 3.82 5.90 2.03
C SER A 14 3.88 5.55 3.52
N LEU A 15 4.14 4.30 3.87
CA LEU A 15 4.29 3.87 5.26
C LEU A 15 5.53 4.49 5.92
N ALA A 16 6.64 4.59 5.20
CA ALA A 16 7.86 5.23 5.70
C ALA A 16 7.64 6.72 6.01
N CYS A 17 6.94 7.44 5.13
CA CYS A 17 6.56 8.84 5.37
C CYS A 17 5.63 8.96 6.59
N ALA A 18 4.63 8.10 6.72
CA ALA A 18 3.73 8.10 7.88
C ALA A 18 4.48 7.84 9.19
N GLN A 19 5.44 6.90 9.18
CA GLN A 19 6.29 6.61 10.34
C GLN A 19 7.14 7.83 10.73
N TRP A 20 7.73 8.51 9.76
CA TRP A 20 8.53 9.70 10.02
C TRP A 20 7.69 10.84 10.61
N SER A 21 6.49 11.05 10.07
CA SER A 21 5.54 12.04 10.60
C SER A 21 5.11 11.75 12.03
N LEU A 22 4.96 10.47 12.41
CA LEU A 22 4.64 10.07 13.78
C LEU A 22 5.81 10.37 14.73
N ILE A 23 7.04 10.02 14.34
CA ILE A 23 8.24 10.28 15.16
C ILE A 23 8.46 11.80 15.32
N GLY A 24 8.21 12.58 14.28
CA GLY A 24 8.28 14.04 14.32
C GLY A 24 7.12 14.72 15.06
N GLY A 25 6.14 13.96 15.56
CA GLY A 25 4.97 14.50 16.27
C GLY A 25 4.01 15.30 15.38
N LEU A 26 4.10 15.18 14.06
CA LEU A 26 3.20 15.85 13.11
C LEU A 26 1.82 15.19 13.05
N ILE A 27 1.74 13.91 13.39
CA ILE A 27 0.51 13.13 13.47
C ILE A 27 0.46 12.36 14.78
N ASP A 28 -0.75 12.07 15.26
CA ASP A 28 -0.97 11.25 16.44
C ASP A 28 -1.05 9.75 16.09
N GLY A 29 -1.06 8.90 17.13
CA GLY A 29 -1.11 7.45 16.96
C GLY A 29 -2.38 6.95 16.26
N GLN A 30 -3.52 7.64 16.43
CA GLN A 30 -4.77 7.27 15.75
C GLN A 30 -4.72 7.60 14.25
N THR A 31 -4.17 8.76 13.89
CA THR A 31 -3.97 9.14 12.48
C THR A 31 -2.99 8.19 11.81
N TRP A 32 -1.87 7.86 12.47
CA TRP A 32 -0.91 6.88 11.94
C TRP A 32 -1.56 5.53 11.68
N ARG A 33 -2.31 4.99 12.66
CA ARG A 33 -3.00 3.71 12.51
C ARG A 33 -3.98 3.71 11.34
N THR A 34 -4.73 4.80 11.17
CA THR A 34 -5.67 4.99 10.06
C THR A 34 -4.95 4.96 8.72
N VAL A 35 -3.83 5.68 8.60
CA VAL A 35 -3.01 5.71 7.37
C VAL A 35 -2.45 4.32 7.05
N VAL A 36 -1.91 3.61 8.06
CA VAL A 36 -1.37 2.26 7.87
C VAL A 36 -2.44 1.30 7.35
N ILE A 37 -3.63 1.31 7.97
CA ILE A 37 -4.76 0.45 7.55
C ILE A 37 -5.20 0.81 6.13
N ALA A 38 -5.32 2.09 5.81
CA ALA A 38 -5.71 2.56 4.47
C ALA A 38 -4.71 2.11 3.40
N VAL A 39 -3.40 2.26 3.65
CA VAL A 39 -2.34 1.86 2.70
C VAL A 39 -2.33 0.35 2.50
N LEU A 40 -2.42 -0.44 3.58
CA LEU A 40 -2.45 -1.91 3.49
C LEU A 40 -3.73 -2.42 2.80
N GLY A 41 -4.87 -1.80 3.10
CA GLY A 41 -6.15 -2.11 2.46
C GLY A 41 -6.10 -1.83 0.97
N LEU A 42 -5.62 -0.65 0.57
CA LEU A 42 -5.49 -0.27 -0.83
C LEU A 42 -4.49 -1.17 -1.58
N TYR A 43 -3.35 -1.48 -0.96
CA TYR A 43 -2.37 -2.40 -1.55
C TYR A 43 -2.95 -3.80 -1.76
N SER A 44 -3.65 -4.33 -0.77
CA SER A 44 -4.31 -5.64 -0.84
C SER A 44 -5.40 -5.66 -1.91
N ALA A 45 -6.27 -4.64 -1.93
CA ALA A 45 -7.30 -4.48 -2.95
C ALA A 45 -6.70 -4.37 -4.35
N ALA A 46 -5.64 -3.58 -4.52
CA ALA A 46 -4.96 -3.42 -5.81
C ALA A 46 -4.26 -4.70 -6.29
N ASN A 47 -3.79 -5.55 -5.38
CA ASN A 47 -3.22 -6.86 -5.71
C ASN A 47 -4.32 -7.87 -6.08
N VAL A 48 -5.43 -7.90 -5.36
CA VAL A 48 -6.58 -8.77 -5.68
C VAL A 48 -7.20 -8.36 -7.00
N ALA A 49 -7.47 -7.06 -7.21
CA ALA A 49 -8.00 -6.55 -8.46
C ALA A 49 -7.08 -6.85 -9.65
N GLN A 50 -5.77 -6.72 -9.49
CA GLN A 50 -4.82 -7.08 -10.54
C GLN A 50 -4.90 -8.58 -10.90
N ARG A 51 -5.06 -9.47 -9.91
CA ARG A 51 -5.23 -10.90 -10.16
C ARG A 51 -6.55 -11.21 -10.88
N VAL A 52 -7.64 -10.54 -10.50
CA VAL A 52 -8.95 -10.71 -11.15
C VAL A 52 -8.91 -10.21 -12.60
N LEU A 53 -8.32 -9.04 -12.85
CA LEU A 53 -8.19 -8.49 -14.20
C LEU A 53 -7.27 -9.34 -15.09
N LEU A 54 -6.08 -9.71 -14.60
CA LEU A 54 -5.16 -10.61 -15.31
C LEU A 54 -5.77 -12.00 -15.56
N GLY A 55 -6.64 -12.49 -14.66
CA GLY A 55 -7.37 -13.73 -14.85
C GLY A 55 -8.49 -13.63 -15.88
N LYS A 56 -9.10 -12.43 -16.03
CA LYS A 56 -10.17 -12.17 -17.00
C LYS A 56 -9.66 -12.08 -18.43
N ASP A 57 -8.45 -11.58 -18.63
CA ASP A 57 -7.80 -11.52 -19.95
C ASP A 57 -7.19 -12.87 -20.40
N ALA A 58 -7.19 -13.89 -19.51
CA ALA A 58 -6.71 -15.24 -19.79
C ALA A 58 -7.82 -16.26 -20.08
N GLN A 59 -9.08 -15.82 -20.15
CA GLN A 59 -10.23 -16.65 -20.48
C GLN A 59 -10.44 -16.62 -22.01
N PRO A 60 -10.35 -17.76 -22.72
CA PRO A 60 -10.52 -17.83 -24.17
C PRO A 60 -11.96 -17.52 -24.62
#